data_AF-A0AAJ8LXQ6-F1
#
_entry.id   AF-A0AAJ8LXQ6-F1
#
_cell.length_a   1.000
_cell.length_b   1.000
_cell.length_c   1.000
_cell.angle_alpha   90.00
_cell.angle_beta   90.00
_cell.angle_gamma   90.00
#
_symmetry.space_group_name_H-M   'P 1'
#
loop_
_entity.id
_entity.type
_entity.pdbx_description
1 polymer ?
#
loop_
_entity_poly.entity_id
_entity_poly.type
_entity_poly.pdbx_seq_one_letter_code
_entity_poly.pdbx_strand_id
1 'polypeptide(L)'
;MESILTAKAASYIGRNADYYQKKWKKWKKPAAFSGWNGAAFLLAPFWASSRHMYGWSFIYFLFFVAVLTAESFFPALLGLGADASPTLLLQLMPFLIIHTIFGLLGNAWYAQKIKRIVEHHEGKQILPPLFNKSGFNLVTGVLVPVLCAALLAYPGAAAEQWVYNPPLENGVYVYSDNEPSPEGIVDVANDPAFEKYETGISMFYTGDLIGEQSLTFELYYDYSGEWISVREETVSFFTGDKLSLEILDAEDPATDTGRYRVDVYIEDTLFDSENFTITEPDPGS
;
A
#
# COMPACT_ATOMS: atom_id res chain seq x y z
N MET A 1 24.66 -22.98 25.70
CA MET A 1 25.03 -23.54 24.38
C MET A 1 24.83 -25.04 24.39
N GLU A 2 25.20 -25.72 25.46
CA GLU A 2 25.06 -27.17 25.63
C GLU A 2 23.62 -27.67 25.43
N SER A 3 22.61 -26.94 25.91
CA SER A 3 21.22 -27.44 25.93
C SER A 3 20.65 -27.85 24.56
N ILE A 4 21.05 -27.19 23.46
CA ILE A 4 20.54 -27.49 22.10
C ILE A 4 21.39 -28.53 21.33
N LEU A 5 22.54 -28.94 21.89
CA LEU A 5 23.44 -29.93 21.29
C LEU A 5 23.34 -31.30 21.97
N THR A 6 22.41 -31.46 22.92
CA THR A 6 22.19 -32.70 23.66
C THR A 6 21.41 -33.75 22.86
N ALA A 7 21.48 -35.02 23.28
CA ALA A 7 20.62 -36.08 22.77
C ALA A 7 19.12 -35.76 22.99
N LYS A 8 18.79 -35.08 24.09
CA LYS A 8 17.43 -34.60 24.37
C LYS A 8 16.96 -33.54 23.37
N ALA A 9 17.84 -32.63 22.94
CA ALA A 9 17.52 -31.70 21.85
C ALA A 9 17.34 -32.44 20.51
N ALA A 10 18.13 -33.49 20.25
CA ALA A 10 18.03 -34.31 19.04
C ALA A 10 16.64 -34.96 18.91
N SER A 11 16.11 -35.51 20.01
CA SER A 11 14.78 -36.14 19.98
C SER A 11 13.65 -35.15 19.64
N TYR A 12 13.75 -33.90 20.08
CA TYR A 12 12.79 -32.85 19.72
C TYR A 12 12.91 -32.35 18.28
N ILE A 13 14.09 -32.46 17.66
CA ILE A 13 14.26 -32.07 16.25
C ILE A 13 13.79 -33.21 15.32
N GLY A 14 13.92 -34.46 15.77
CA GLY A 14 13.55 -35.65 15.01
C GLY A 14 14.48 -35.89 13.82
N ARG A 15 13.91 -36.27 12.67
CA ARG A 15 14.66 -36.71 11.47
C ARG A 15 15.72 -35.74 10.93
N ASN A 16 15.64 -34.45 11.29
CA ASN A 16 16.58 -33.42 10.83
C ASN A 16 17.62 -33.02 11.89
N ALA A 17 17.75 -33.80 12.98
CA ALA A 17 18.63 -33.46 14.12
C ALA A 17 20.07 -33.21 13.68
N ASP A 18 20.65 -34.12 12.89
CA ASP A 18 22.04 -34.03 12.46
C ASP A 18 22.32 -32.76 11.66
N TYR A 19 21.40 -32.39 10.76
CA TYR A 19 21.48 -31.15 10.00
C TYR A 19 21.56 -29.93 10.93
N TYR A 20 20.62 -29.82 11.86
CA TYR A 20 20.54 -28.66 12.76
C TYR A 20 21.70 -28.61 13.74
N GLN A 21 22.08 -29.74 14.35
CA GLN A 21 23.22 -29.80 15.25
C GLN A 21 24.53 -29.44 14.55
N LYS A 22 24.78 -29.98 13.36
CA LYS A 22 25.96 -29.63 12.56
C LYS A 22 25.96 -28.13 12.23
N LYS A 23 24.80 -27.57 11.90
CA LYS A 23 24.68 -26.15 11.57
C LYS A 23 24.91 -25.26 12.78
N TRP A 24 24.29 -25.56 13.92
CA TRP A 24 24.39 -24.78 15.15
C TRP A 24 25.78 -24.86 15.80
N LYS A 25 26.47 -26.00 15.71
CA LYS A 25 27.85 -26.15 16.21
C LYS A 25 28.85 -25.19 15.54
N LYS A 26 28.57 -24.73 14.31
CA LYS A 26 29.45 -23.79 13.59
C LYS A 26 29.43 -22.37 14.15
N TRP A 27 28.48 -22.02 15.00
CA TRP A 27 28.26 -20.65 15.45
C TRP A 27 28.40 -20.55 16.97
N LYS A 28 29.07 -19.50 17.47
CA LYS A 28 29.23 -19.25 18.91
C LYS A 28 27.90 -18.99 19.61
N LYS A 29 26.97 -18.31 18.93
CA LYS A 29 25.63 -17.93 19.43
C LYS A 29 24.55 -18.39 18.44
N PRO A 30 24.27 -19.70 18.35
CA PRO A 30 23.34 -20.24 17.35
C PRO A 30 21.91 -19.72 17.48
N ALA A 31 21.50 -19.35 18.70
CA ALA A 31 20.23 -18.70 18.97
C ALA A 31 20.13 -17.26 18.44
N ALA A 32 21.25 -16.60 18.13
CA ALA A 32 21.25 -15.26 17.53
C ALA A 32 21.41 -15.35 16.01
N PHE A 33 22.32 -16.19 15.54
CA PHE A 33 22.52 -16.43 14.12
C PHE A 33 23.06 -17.84 13.89
N SER A 34 22.54 -18.53 12.86
CA SER A 34 22.89 -19.91 12.53
C SER A 34 23.03 -20.13 11.01
N GLY A 35 23.48 -19.10 10.30
CA GLY A 35 23.71 -19.13 8.85
C GLY A 35 22.44 -19.14 8.01
N TRP A 36 22.61 -18.87 6.71
CA TRP A 36 21.54 -18.78 5.72
C TRP A 36 20.66 -20.02 5.63
N ASN A 37 19.36 -19.82 5.49
CA ASN A 37 18.34 -20.84 5.34
C ASN A 37 17.55 -20.65 4.04
N GLY A 38 17.98 -21.28 2.95
CA GLY A 38 17.28 -21.21 1.68
C GLY A 38 15.82 -21.68 1.74
N ALA A 39 15.51 -22.69 2.56
CA ALA A 39 14.13 -23.18 2.71
C ALA A 39 13.23 -22.19 3.45
N ALA A 40 13.76 -21.50 4.48
CA ALA A 40 13.01 -20.43 5.14
C ALA A 40 12.92 -19.18 4.28
N PHE A 41 13.92 -18.90 3.44
CA PHE A 41 13.85 -17.81 2.47
C PHE A 41 12.78 -18.06 1.41
N LEU A 42 12.75 -19.23 0.78
CA LEU A 42 11.80 -19.50 -0.31
C LEU A 42 10.38 -19.78 0.19
N LEU A 43 10.24 -20.43 1.35
CA LEU A 43 8.98 -20.95 1.85
C LEU A 43 8.72 -20.50 3.29
N ALA A 44 8.94 -19.22 3.61
CA ALA A 44 8.94 -18.66 4.97
C ALA A 44 7.80 -19.15 5.89
N PRO A 45 6.50 -18.88 5.59
CA PRO A 45 5.43 -19.25 6.50
C PRO A 45 5.26 -20.76 6.60
N PHE A 46 5.41 -21.49 5.49
CA PHE A 46 5.31 -22.96 5.44
C PHE A 46 6.43 -23.63 6.23
N TRP A 47 7.67 -23.15 6.08
CA TRP A 47 8.86 -23.66 6.75
C TRP A 47 8.78 -23.48 8.27
N ALA A 48 8.27 -22.33 8.72
CA ALA A 48 8.06 -22.05 10.14
C ALA A 48 6.93 -22.93 10.71
N SER A 49 5.78 -22.97 10.05
CA SER A 49 4.64 -23.77 10.49
C SER A 49 4.93 -25.27 10.51
N SER A 50 5.74 -25.77 9.57
CA SER A 50 6.13 -27.18 9.55
C SER A 50 7.03 -27.58 10.72
N ARG A 51 7.51 -26.61 11.50
CA ARG A 51 8.36 -26.78 12.70
C ARG A 51 7.65 -26.34 13.98
N HIS A 52 6.33 -26.17 13.91
CA HIS A 52 5.49 -25.69 15.01
C HIS A 52 5.87 -24.28 15.49
N MET A 53 6.37 -23.43 14.59
CA MET A 53 6.67 -22.02 14.85
C MET A 53 5.51 -21.13 14.39
N TYR A 54 4.30 -21.44 14.88
CA TYR A 54 3.05 -20.82 14.41
C TYR A 54 3.00 -19.31 14.60
N GLY A 55 3.56 -18.80 15.69
CA GLY A 55 3.64 -17.36 15.93
C GLY A 55 4.44 -16.63 14.85
N TRP A 56 5.52 -17.24 14.34
CA TRP A 56 6.30 -16.66 13.24
C TRP A 56 5.53 -16.68 11.92
N SER A 57 4.75 -17.74 11.65
CA SER A 57 3.87 -17.77 10.49
C SER A 57 2.75 -16.72 10.59
N PHE A 58 2.18 -16.51 11.77
CA PHE A 58 1.19 -15.44 11.97
C PHE A 58 1.82 -14.05 11.78
N ILE A 59 3.00 -13.80 12.37
CA ILE A 59 3.77 -12.56 12.18
C ILE A 59 4.06 -12.30 10.70
N TYR A 60 4.36 -13.34 9.91
CA TYR A 60 4.58 -13.20 8.47
C TYR A 60 3.36 -12.59 7.76
N PHE A 61 2.16 -13.08 8.01
CA PHE A 61 0.95 -12.52 7.38
C PHE A 61 0.56 -11.15 7.98
N LEU A 62 0.74 -10.99 9.30
CA LEU A 62 0.50 -9.71 9.96
C LEU A 62 1.41 -8.60 9.41
N PHE A 63 2.65 -8.95 9.04
CA PHE A 63 3.56 -8.02 8.36
C PHE A 63 2.96 -7.51 7.05
N PHE A 64 2.36 -8.36 6.22
CA PHE A 64 1.72 -7.91 4.98
C PHE A 64 0.52 -7.02 5.23
N VAL A 65 -0.34 -7.35 6.19
CA VAL A 65 -1.46 -6.47 6.59
C VAL A 65 -0.93 -5.12 7.05
N ALA A 66 0.11 -5.10 7.89
CA ALA A 66 0.73 -3.86 8.35
C ALA A 66 1.37 -3.05 7.22
N VAL A 67 1.96 -3.71 6.22
CA VAL A 67 2.50 -3.05 5.02
C VAL A 67 1.38 -2.44 4.19
N LEU A 68 0.30 -3.18 3.89
CA LEU A 68 -0.85 -2.66 3.15
C LEU A 68 -1.47 -1.46 3.88
N THR A 69 -1.64 -1.57 5.20
CA THR A 69 -2.12 -0.46 6.03
C THR A 69 -1.16 0.73 6.05
N ALA A 70 0.15 0.53 5.92
CA ALA A 70 1.10 1.64 5.85
C ALA A 70 1.11 2.29 4.46
N GLU A 71 1.02 1.47 3.41
CA GLU A 71 0.97 1.87 2.02
C GLU A 71 -0.23 2.77 1.74
N SER A 72 -1.38 2.53 2.37
CA SER A 72 -2.56 3.38 2.23
C SER A 72 -2.38 4.83 2.69
N PHE A 73 -1.34 5.15 3.46
CA PHE A 73 -0.99 6.52 3.85
C PHE A 73 0.07 7.16 2.96
N PHE A 74 0.79 6.37 2.16
CA PHE A 74 1.93 6.87 1.40
C PHE A 74 1.56 7.89 0.32
N PRO A 75 0.46 7.74 -0.44
CA PRO A 75 0.10 8.75 -1.43
C PRO A 75 -0.03 10.14 -0.82
N ALA A 76 -0.87 10.26 0.21
CA ALA A 76 -1.05 11.52 0.93
C ALA A 76 0.23 12.04 1.60
N LEU A 77 1.02 11.17 2.24
CA LEU A 77 2.25 11.59 2.94
C LEU A 77 3.34 12.10 1.98
N LEU A 78 3.35 11.59 0.75
CA LEU A 78 4.32 11.95 -0.28
C LEU A 78 3.82 13.06 -1.23
N GLY A 79 2.58 13.53 -1.06
CA GLY A 79 1.96 14.51 -1.96
C GLY A 79 1.71 13.95 -3.36
N LEU A 80 1.39 12.66 -3.43
CA LEU A 80 1.08 11.96 -4.69
C LEU A 80 -0.42 12.06 -4.95
N GLY A 81 -0.78 12.47 -6.17
CA GLY A 81 -2.16 12.56 -6.65
C GLY A 81 -2.68 11.25 -7.24
N ALA A 82 -3.84 11.33 -7.89
CA ALA A 82 -4.56 10.19 -8.46
C ALA A 82 -3.77 9.42 -9.54
N ASP A 83 -2.84 10.08 -10.21
CA ASP A 83 -1.99 9.55 -11.27
C ASP A 83 -0.82 8.68 -10.75
N ALA A 84 -0.58 8.68 -9.44
CA ALA A 84 0.54 7.98 -8.85
C ALA A 84 0.31 6.46 -8.77
N SER A 85 1.12 5.70 -9.49
CA SER A 85 1.12 4.24 -9.43
C SER A 85 2.38 3.69 -8.72
N PRO A 86 2.24 2.70 -7.82
CA PRO A 86 3.38 2.08 -7.19
C PRO A 86 4.18 1.26 -8.22
N THR A 87 5.51 1.47 -8.24
CA THR A 87 6.38 0.66 -9.10
C THR A 87 6.38 -0.81 -8.70
N LEU A 88 6.58 -1.72 -9.66
CA LEU A 88 6.71 -3.15 -9.41
C LEU A 88 7.79 -3.45 -8.34
N LEU A 89 8.90 -2.70 -8.35
CA LEU A 89 9.95 -2.86 -7.35
C LEU A 89 9.42 -2.57 -5.94
N LEU A 90 8.69 -1.47 -5.76
CA LEU A 90 8.10 -1.10 -4.48
C LEU A 90 7.13 -2.17 -3.97
N GLN A 91 6.30 -2.72 -4.86
CA GLN A 91 5.37 -3.83 -4.53
C GLN A 91 6.10 -5.12 -4.11
N LEU A 92 7.25 -5.43 -4.71
CA LEU A 92 8.02 -6.64 -4.42
C LEU A 92 8.93 -6.50 -3.17
N MET A 93 9.28 -5.29 -2.78
CA MET A 93 10.20 -5.02 -1.67
C MET A 93 9.76 -5.65 -0.33
N PRO A 94 8.48 -5.55 0.11
CA PRO A 94 8.02 -6.21 1.33
C PRO A 94 8.27 -7.72 1.34
N PHE A 95 8.00 -8.41 0.21
CA PHE A 95 8.27 -9.83 0.06
C PHE A 95 9.77 -10.14 0.22
N LEU A 96 10.63 -9.38 -0.47
CA LEU A 96 12.08 -9.57 -0.39
C LEU A 96 12.60 -9.36 1.04
N ILE A 97 12.11 -8.32 1.73
CA ILE A 97 12.50 -8.01 3.12
C ILE A 97 12.14 -9.16 4.05
N ILE A 98 10.87 -9.56 4.11
CA ILE A 98 10.44 -10.58 5.08
C ILE A 98 11.04 -11.95 4.76
N HIS A 99 11.13 -12.32 3.49
CA HIS A 99 11.79 -13.57 3.09
C HIS A 99 13.27 -13.58 3.45
N THR A 100 13.99 -12.47 3.24
CA THR A 100 15.40 -12.34 3.64
C THR A 100 15.58 -12.46 5.15
N ILE A 101 14.71 -11.85 5.95
CA ILE A 101 14.71 -11.97 7.42
C ILE A 101 14.55 -13.45 7.82
N PHE A 102 13.58 -14.17 7.25
CA PHE A 102 13.40 -15.59 7.52
C PHE A 102 14.61 -16.44 7.06
N GLY A 103 15.20 -16.11 5.93
CA GLY A 103 16.43 -16.73 5.43
C GLY A 103 17.61 -16.57 6.39
N LEU A 104 17.80 -15.38 6.96
CA LEU A 104 18.89 -15.08 7.88
C LEU A 104 18.65 -15.66 9.29
N LEU A 105 17.42 -15.50 9.81
CA LEU A 105 17.12 -15.75 11.23
C LEU A 105 16.39 -17.06 11.49
N GLY A 106 15.82 -17.72 10.49
CA GLY A 106 14.98 -18.90 10.68
C GLY A 106 15.67 -20.00 11.50
N ASN A 107 16.92 -20.35 11.18
CA ASN A 107 17.66 -21.36 11.95
C ASN A 107 17.91 -20.96 13.41
N ALA A 108 18.06 -19.66 13.67
CA ALA A 108 18.31 -19.12 14.99
C ALA A 108 17.02 -19.12 15.83
N TRP A 109 15.89 -18.71 15.25
CA TRP A 109 14.58 -18.83 15.89
C TRP A 109 14.23 -20.28 16.21
N TYR A 110 14.54 -21.21 15.31
CA TYR A 110 14.33 -22.63 15.59
C TYR A 110 15.25 -23.14 16.72
N ALA A 111 16.51 -22.71 16.77
CA ALA A 111 17.40 -23.01 17.90
C ALA A 111 16.85 -22.47 19.24
N GLN A 112 16.32 -21.24 19.25
CA GLN A 112 15.68 -20.65 20.43
C GLN A 112 14.47 -21.46 20.88
N LYS A 113 13.61 -21.89 19.93
CA LYS A 113 12.46 -22.75 20.23
C LYS A 113 12.91 -24.07 20.88
N ILE A 114 13.87 -24.77 20.28
CA ILE A 114 14.35 -26.05 20.83
C ILE A 114 14.98 -25.84 22.21
N LYS A 115 15.75 -24.77 22.41
CA LYS A 115 16.28 -24.41 23.73
C LYS A 115 15.17 -24.29 24.77
N ARG A 116 14.10 -23.54 24.48
CA ARG A 116 12.96 -23.35 25.39
C ARG A 116 12.25 -24.67 25.70
N ILE A 117 12.07 -25.54 24.70
CA ILE A 117 11.44 -26.86 24.91
C ILE A 117 12.30 -27.74 25.84
N VAL A 118 13.63 -27.75 25.66
CA VAL A 118 14.55 -28.48 26.53
C VAL A 118 14.48 -27.94 27.97
N GLU A 119 14.55 -26.61 28.14
CA GLU A 119 14.45 -25.95 29.43
C GLU A 119 13.11 -26.23 30.13
N HIS A 120 12.01 -26.27 29.38
CA HIS A 120 10.70 -26.63 29.92
C HIS A 120 10.66 -28.04 30.51
N HIS A 121 11.17 -29.02 29.76
CA HIS A 121 11.25 -30.41 30.22
C HIS A 121 12.36 -30.67 31.24
N GLU A 122 13.17 -29.66 31.57
CA GLU A 122 14.10 -29.66 32.71
C GLU A 122 13.51 -28.95 33.94
N GLY A 123 12.25 -28.52 33.87
CA GLY A 123 11.58 -27.78 34.95
C GLY A 123 12.06 -26.34 35.09
N LYS A 124 12.84 -25.82 34.14
CA LYS A 124 13.40 -24.45 34.18
C LYS A 124 12.44 -23.39 33.65
N GLN A 125 11.46 -23.79 32.85
CA GLN A 125 10.43 -22.90 32.29
C GLN A 125 9.08 -23.62 32.17
N ILE A 126 7.98 -22.87 32.15
CA ILE A 126 6.64 -23.41 31.86
C ILE A 126 6.26 -22.95 30.45
N LEU A 127 5.91 -23.90 29.57
CA LEU A 127 5.43 -23.62 28.21
C LEU A 127 3.97 -24.09 28.06
N PRO A 128 3.10 -23.27 27.46
CA PRO A 128 1.75 -23.71 27.10
C PRO A 128 1.77 -24.92 26.15
N PRO A 129 0.74 -25.78 26.15
CA PRO A 129 0.68 -26.99 25.31
C PRO A 129 0.82 -26.74 23.81
N LEU A 130 0.47 -25.55 23.33
CA LEU A 130 0.64 -25.21 21.91
C LEU A 130 2.11 -25.05 21.51
N PHE A 131 2.97 -24.61 22.44
CA PHE A 131 4.37 -24.28 22.19
C PHE A 131 5.35 -25.39 22.58
N ASN A 132 4.86 -26.47 23.18
CA ASN A 132 5.68 -27.63 23.55
C ASN A 132 5.86 -28.64 22.39
N LYS A 133 5.09 -28.49 21.29
CA LYS A 133 5.21 -29.35 20.10
C LYS A 133 6.56 -29.16 19.40
N SER A 134 7.12 -30.27 18.91
CA SER A 134 8.45 -30.31 18.31
C SER A 134 8.47 -31.20 17.06
N GLY A 135 9.59 -31.22 16.34
CA GLY A 135 9.75 -31.99 15.10
C GLY A 135 9.24 -31.28 13.85
N PHE A 136 9.19 -32.05 12.76
CA PHE A 136 8.69 -31.64 11.45
C PHE A 136 7.32 -32.24 11.18
N ASN A 137 6.35 -31.42 10.75
CA ASN A 137 5.02 -31.87 10.35
C ASN A 137 4.55 -31.11 9.10
N LEU A 138 4.34 -31.84 7.99
CA LEU A 138 3.93 -31.25 6.72
C LEU A 138 2.49 -30.72 6.78
N VAL A 139 1.58 -31.44 7.46
CA VAL A 139 0.17 -31.05 7.59
C VAL A 139 0.07 -29.69 8.25
N THR A 140 0.75 -29.48 9.38
CA THR A 140 0.75 -28.15 10.02
C THR A 140 1.50 -27.12 9.20
N GLY A 141 2.51 -27.54 8.43
CA GLY A 141 3.23 -26.71 7.48
C GLY A 141 2.33 -26.07 6.40
N VAL A 142 1.26 -26.75 6.00
CA VAL A 142 0.29 -26.24 5.00
C VAL A 142 -0.94 -25.63 5.68
N LEU A 143 -1.52 -26.33 6.65
CA LEU A 143 -2.78 -25.93 7.28
C LEU A 143 -2.67 -24.59 8.01
N VAL A 144 -1.58 -24.37 8.76
CA VAL A 144 -1.46 -23.15 9.57
C VAL A 144 -1.30 -21.90 8.70
N PRO A 145 -0.44 -21.86 7.67
CA PRO A 145 -0.39 -20.71 6.77
C PRO A 145 -1.72 -20.44 6.07
N VAL A 146 -2.44 -21.47 5.63
CA VAL A 146 -3.77 -21.31 5.02
C VAL A 146 -4.77 -20.69 6.00
N LEU A 147 -4.79 -21.16 7.25
CA LEU A 147 -5.65 -20.58 8.28
C LEU A 147 -5.27 -19.14 8.63
N CYS A 148 -3.96 -18.83 8.71
CA CYS A 148 -3.51 -17.45 8.94
C CYS A 148 -3.89 -16.53 7.77
N ALA A 149 -3.72 -17.00 6.53
CA ALA A 149 -4.13 -16.26 5.34
C ALA A 149 -5.65 -16.02 5.33
N ALA A 150 -6.46 -17.06 5.59
CA ALA A 150 -7.91 -16.93 5.66
C ALA A 150 -8.38 -15.98 6.77
N LEU A 151 -7.76 -16.05 7.95
CA LEU A 151 -8.06 -15.18 9.08
C LEU A 151 -7.76 -13.71 8.78
N LEU A 152 -6.69 -13.45 8.04
CA LEU A 152 -6.22 -12.09 7.73
C LEU A 152 -6.65 -11.61 6.34
N ALA A 153 -7.40 -12.41 5.59
CA ALA A 153 -7.90 -12.05 4.27
C ALA A 153 -8.82 -10.83 4.32
N TYR A 154 -9.79 -10.81 5.25
CA TYR A 154 -10.70 -9.67 5.39
C TYR A 154 -9.98 -8.38 5.84
N PRO A 155 -9.16 -8.39 6.92
CA PRO A 155 -8.35 -7.22 7.26
C PRO A 155 -7.42 -6.77 6.13
N GLY A 156 -6.85 -7.70 5.37
CA GLY A 156 -6.02 -7.40 4.21
C GLY A 156 -6.80 -6.69 3.11
N ALA A 157 -7.95 -7.23 2.71
CA ALA A 157 -8.82 -6.62 1.71
C ALA A 157 -9.34 -5.25 2.15
N ALA A 158 -9.71 -5.10 3.43
CA ALA A 158 -10.13 -3.83 3.98
C ALA A 158 -8.99 -2.78 3.96
N ALA A 159 -7.75 -3.19 4.24
CA ALA A 159 -6.58 -2.31 4.16
C ALA A 159 -6.21 -1.94 2.72
N GLU A 160 -6.41 -2.84 1.76
CA GLU A 160 -6.17 -2.60 0.34
C GLU A 160 -7.20 -1.63 -0.28
N GLN A 161 -8.46 -1.71 0.15
CA GLN A 161 -9.53 -0.83 -0.33
C GLN A 161 -9.58 0.51 0.37
N TRP A 162 -8.94 0.64 1.53
CA TRP A 162 -8.94 1.87 2.30
C TRP A 162 -7.71 2.70 1.95
N VAL A 163 -7.92 3.91 1.43
CA VAL A 163 -6.86 4.89 1.18
C VAL A 163 -7.05 6.04 2.16
N TYR A 164 -5.97 6.44 2.84
CA TYR A 164 -6.01 7.65 3.65
C TYR A 164 -6.00 8.86 2.72
N ASN A 165 -7.15 9.53 2.66
CA ASN A 165 -7.36 10.66 1.78
C ASN A 165 -7.71 11.91 2.61
N PRO A 166 -6.72 12.77 2.95
CA PRO A 166 -6.99 13.99 3.71
C PRO A 166 -7.84 14.96 2.86
N PRO A 167 -8.65 15.81 3.51
CA PRO A 167 -9.51 16.75 2.79
C PRO A 167 -8.68 17.70 1.91
N LEU A 168 -9.28 18.15 0.82
CA LEU A 168 -8.70 19.16 -0.07
C LEU A 168 -8.47 20.49 0.68
N GLU A 169 -7.41 21.19 0.29
CA GLU A 169 -7.21 22.58 0.69
C GLU A 169 -8.17 23.48 -0.11
N ASN A 170 -8.36 24.73 0.33
CA ASN A 170 -9.16 25.68 -0.44
C ASN A 170 -8.46 25.97 -1.78
N GLY A 171 -9.18 25.81 -2.88
CA GLY A 171 -8.62 25.93 -4.22
C GLY A 171 -9.56 25.42 -5.31
N VAL A 172 -9.02 25.33 -6.52
CA VAL A 172 -9.71 24.81 -7.71
C VAL A 172 -8.95 23.60 -8.23
N TYR A 173 -9.69 22.55 -8.53
CA TYR A 173 -9.16 21.29 -9.03
C TYR A 173 -9.89 20.90 -10.30
N VAL A 174 -9.22 20.22 -11.22
CA VAL A 174 -9.83 19.71 -12.47
C VAL A 174 -9.81 18.19 -12.45
N TYR A 175 -10.94 17.59 -12.82
CA TYR A 175 -11.12 16.14 -12.79
C TYR A 175 -12.05 15.66 -13.91
N SER A 176 -12.04 14.36 -14.17
CA SER A 176 -12.87 13.69 -15.16
C SER A 176 -14.28 13.45 -14.61
N ASP A 177 -15.31 13.70 -15.41
CA ASP A 177 -16.70 13.43 -15.02
C ASP A 177 -17.05 11.92 -14.92
N ASN A 178 -16.18 11.05 -15.45
CA ASN A 178 -16.24 9.61 -15.26
C ASN A 178 -15.79 9.18 -13.85
N GLU A 179 -15.12 10.06 -13.11
CA GLU A 179 -14.67 9.84 -11.75
C GLU A 179 -15.62 10.51 -10.74
N PRO A 180 -15.77 9.96 -9.51
CA PRO A 180 -16.51 10.64 -8.47
C PRO A 180 -15.86 12.00 -8.14
N SER A 181 -16.67 12.98 -7.73
CA SER A 181 -16.15 14.28 -7.30
C SER A 181 -15.08 14.11 -6.21
N PRO A 182 -13.93 14.80 -6.32
CA PRO A 182 -12.84 14.67 -5.37
C PRO A 182 -13.29 14.87 -3.91
N GLU A 183 -12.96 13.91 -3.04
CA GLU A 183 -13.20 14.01 -1.60
C GLU A 183 -11.95 14.48 -0.85
N GLY A 184 -10.77 14.24 -1.41
CA GLY A 184 -9.48 14.59 -0.82
C GLY A 184 -8.32 14.68 -1.82
N ILE A 185 -7.13 14.98 -1.31
CA ILE A 185 -5.94 15.29 -2.12
C ILE A 185 -5.48 14.13 -3.03
N VAL A 186 -5.77 12.88 -2.65
CA VAL A 186 -5.35 11.70 -3.42
C VAL A 186 -6.25 11.48 -4.64
N ASP A 187 -7.44 12.10 -4.68
CA ASP A 187 -8.37 11.99 -5.81
C ASP A 187 -8.05 12.99 -6.93
N VAL A 188 -7.08 13.89 -6.72
CA VAL A 188 -6.73 14.94 -7.68
C VAL A 188 -5.37 14.65 -8.27
N ALA A 189 -5.23 14.76 -9.59
CA ALA A 189 -3.96 14.64 -10.28
C ALA A 189 -3.11 15.92 -10.09
N ASN A 190 -1.79 15.76 -9.97
CA ASN A 190 -0.89 16.91 -9.83
C ASN A 190 -0.68 17.69 -11.15
N ASP A 191 -0.85 17.02 -12.29
CA ASP A 191 -0.83 17.60 -13.64
C ASP A 191 -1.96 16.94 -14.44
N PRO A 192 -3.20 17.42 -14.27
CA PRO A 192 -4.37 16.77 -14.87
C PRO A 192 -4.24 16.68 -16.39
N ALA A 193 -4.35 15.46 -16.91
CA ALA A 193 -4.30 15.17 -18.33
C ALA A 193 -5.48 14.31 -18.73
N PHE A 194 -6.14 14.67 -19.82
CA PHE A 194 -7.34 14.02 -20.33
C PHE A 194 -7.14 13.62 -21.78
N GLU A 195 -7.60 12.44 -22.15
CA GLU A 195 -7.55 11.98 -23.53
C GLU A 195 -8.77 12.50 -24.30
N LYS A 196 -8.54 12.98 -25.53
CA LYS A 196 -9.62 13.43 -26.40
C LYS A 196 -10.55 12.25 -26.73
N TYR A 197 -11.85 12.54 -26.77
CA TYR A 197 -12.94 11.58 -26.99
C TYR A 197 -13.29 10.63 -25.83
N GLU A 198 -12.74 10.83 -24.63
CA GLU A 198 -12.99 9.91 -23.51
C GLU A 198 -13.92 10.41 -22.41
N THR A 199 -13.96 11.73 -22.13
CA THR A 199 -14.60 12.23 -20.90
C THR A 199 -14.99 13.70 -20.99
N GLY A 200 -16.02 14.08 -20.24
CA GLY A 200 -16.24 15.45 -19.82
C GLY A 200 -15.24 15.88 -18.75
N ILE A 201 -14.83 17.13 -18.79
CA ILE A 201 -13.88 17.73 -17.85
C ILE A 201 -14.65 18.69 -16.95
N SER A 202 -14.55 18.44 -15.65
CA SER A 202 -15.18 19.25 -14.61
C SER A 202 -14.16 19.98 -13.75
N MET A 203 -14.50 21.17 -13.30
CA MET A 203 -13.81 21.83 -12.20
C MET A 203 -14.52 21.53 -10.88
N PHE A 204 -13.73 21.42 -9.82
CA PHE A 204 -14.16 21.30 -8.45
C PHE A 204 -13.59 22.47 -7.65
N TYR A 205 -14.47 23.33 -7.16
CA TYR A 205 -14.15 24.42 -6.25
C TYR A 205 -14.36 23.97 -4.81
N THR A 206 -13.43 24.29 -3.93
CA THR A 206 -13.58 24.17 -2.48
C THR A 206 -13.03 25.43 -1.81
N GLY A 207 -13.81 26.02 -0.91
CA GLY A 207 -13.45 27.31 -0.31
C GLY A 207 -14.37 27.71 0.83
N ASP A 208 -14.20 28.94 1.31
CA ASP A 208 -15.11 29.49 2.32
C ASP A 208 -16.53 29.67 1.76
N LEU A 209 -17.53 29.64 2.63
CA LEU A 209 -18.92 29.90 2.24
C LEU A 209 -19.06 31.30 1.64
N ILE A 210 -19.30 31.37 0.34
CA ILE A 210 -19.36 32.65 -0.38
C ILE A 210 -20.73 33.36 -0.29
N GLY A 211 -21.77 32.71 0.23
CA GLY A 211 -23.07 33.36 0.51
C GLY A 211 -23.82 33.80 -0.75
N GLU A 212 -24.06 35.11 -0.90
CA GLU A 212 -24.73 35.71 -2.07
C GLU A 212 -23.75 36.11 -3.19
N GLN A 213 -22.45 35.86 -3.01
CA GLN A 213 -21.42 36.19 -4.00
C GLN A 213 -21.57 35.32 -5.25
N SER A 214 -21.19 35.88 -6.39
CA SER A 214 -21.08 35.14 -7.64
C SER A 214 -19.68 34.55 -7.80
N LEU A 215 -19.62 33.32 -8.28
CA LEU A 215 -18.40 32.68 -8.74
C LEU A 215 -18.41 32.69 -10.27
N THR A 216 -17.34 33.21 -10.87
CA THR A 216 -17.13 33.19 -12.32
C THR A 216 -15.94 32.31 -12.62
N PHE A 217 -16.04 31.43 -13.61
CA PHE A 217 -14.86 30.77 -14.16
C PHE A 217 -14.62 31.21 -15.60
N GLU A 218 -13.35 31.36 -15.94
CA GLU A 218 -12.86 31.67 -17.27
C GLU A 218 -11.93 30.54 -17.71
N LEU A 219 -12.26 29.88 -18.80
CA LEU A 219 -11.45 28.83 -19.41
C LEU A 219 -10.62 29.41 -20.55
N TYR A 220 -9.33 29.12 -20.52
CA TYR A 220 -8.34 29.54 -21.49
C TYR A 220 -7.70 28.36 -22.21
N TYR A 221 -7.36 28.55 -23.48
CA TYR A 221 -6.59 27.62 -24.30
C TYR A 221 -5.27 28.27 -24.73
N ASP A 222 -4.16 27.53 -24.62
CA ASP A 222 -2.82 27.97 -25.06
C ASP A 222 -2.66 27.75 -26.57
N TYR A 223 -2.90 28.81 -27.35
CA TYR A 223 -2.68 28.79 -28.79
C TYR A 223 -1.35 29.46 -29.12
N SER A 224 -0.33 28.64 -29.40
CA SER A 224 1.01 29.09 -29.80
C SER A 224 1.72 29.98 -28.75
N GLY A 225 1.48 29.75 -27.46
CA GLY A 225 2.09 30.50 -26.36
C GLY A 225 1.24 31.69 -25.88
N GLU A 226 0.07 31.92 -26.47
CA GLU A 226 -0.89 32.94 -26.05
C GLU A 226 -2.17 32.28 -25.51
N TRP A 227 -2.59 32.70 -24.32
CA TRP A 227 -3.82 32.22 -23.70
C TRP A 227 -5.03 32.96 -24.28
N ILE A 228 -5.94 32.20 -24.88
CA ILE A 228 -7.18 32.72 -25.48
C ILE A 228 -8.36 32.23 -24.65
N SER A 229 -9.24 33.13 -24.22
CA SER A 229 -10.48 32.76 -23.52
C SER A 229 -11.41 32.00 -24.49
N VAL A 230 -11.82 30.81 -24.10
CA VAL A 230 -12.70 29.92 -24.88
C VAL A 230 -14.10 29.81 -24.27
N ARG A 231 -14.24 29.97 -22.96
CA ARG A 231 -15.52 29.92 -22.24
C ARG A 231 -15.46 30.78 -21.00
N GLU A 232 -16.54 31.47 -20.70
CA GLU A 232 -16.75 32.23 -19.47
C GLU A 232 -18.16 31.92 -18.96
N GLU A 233 -18.29 31.61 -17.68
CA GLU A 233 -19.58 31.33 -17.06
C GLU A 233 -19.62 31.82 -15.62
N THR A 234 -20.72 32.48 -15.27
CA THR A 234 -20.97 33.00 -13.92
C THR A 234 -22.08 32.22 -13.26
N VAL A 235 -21.78 31.60 -12.12
CA VAL A 235 -22.74 30.92 -11.26
C VAL A 235 -23.05 31.84 -10.08
N SER A 236 -24.32 32.24 -9.99
CA SER A 236 -24.85 33.00 -8.85
C SER A 236 -25.64 32.07 -7.93
N PHE A 237 -25.64 32.37 -6.62
CA PHE A 237 -26.49 31.72 -5.61
C PHE A 237 -26.20 30.22 -5.37
N PHE A 238 -25.00 29.89 -4.91
CA PHE A 238 -24.74 28.58 -4.27
C PHE A 238 -24.36 28.77 -2.81
N THR A 239 -24.89 27.93 -1.93
CA THR A 239 -24.74 28.06 -0.47
C THR A 239 -23.75 27.05 0.12
N GLY A 240 -23.01 26.34 -0.74
CA GLY A 240 -22.04 25.32 -0.36
C GLY A 240 -20.63 25.90 -0.23
N ASP A 241 -19.79 25.21 0.52
CA ASP A 241 -18.32 25.36 0.54
C ASP A 241 -17.65 24.61 -0.61
N LYS A 242 -18.44 23.87 -1.39
CA LYS A 242 -18.02 23.03 -2.52
C LYS A 242 -18.95 23.22 -3.71
N LEU A 243 -18.37 23.24 -4.91
CA LEU A 243 -19.11 23.35 -6.16
C LEU A 243 -18.39 22.55 -7.25
N SER A 244 -19.14 21.75 -8.01
CA SER A 244 -18.64 21.06 -9.19
C SER A 244 -19.35 21.59 -10.42
N LEU A 245 -18.59 21.98 -11.45
CA LEU A 245 -19.12 22.48 -12.71
C LEU A 245 -18.40 21.81 -13.87
N GLU A 246 -19.15 21.42 -14.90
CA GLU A 246 -18.57 20.96 -16.16
C GLU A 246 -18.03 22.16 -16.94
N ILE A 247 -16.74 22.14 -17.26
CA ILE A 247 -16.05 23.26 -17.91
C ILE A 247 -15.80 23.02 -19.40
N LEU A 248 -15.61 21.77 -19.82
CA LEU A 248 -15.25 21.42 -21.18
C LEU A 248 -15.62 19.96 -21.46
N ASP A 249 -16.10 19.66 -22.67
CA ASP A 249 -16.37 18.30 -23.11
C ASP A 249 -15.24 17.83 -24.05
N ALA A 250 -14.40 16.88 -23.62
CA ALA A 250 -13.35 16.34 -24.48
C ALA A 250 -13.91 15.35 -25.52
N GLU A 251 -15.18 14.94 -25.40
CA GLU A 251 -15.88 14.14 -26.41
C GLU A 251 -16.27 14.95 -27.65
N ASP A 252 -16.39 16.27 -27.52
CA ASP A 252 -16.70 17.15 -28.65
C ASP A 252 -15.51 17.19 -29.64
N PRO A 253 -15.71 16.79 -30.93
CA PRO A 253 -14.68 16.90 -31.94
C PRO A 253 -14.11 18.32 -32.14
N ALA A 254 -14.88 19.36 -31.78
CA ALA A 254 -14.46 20.75 -31.84
C ALA A 254 -13.50 21.15 -30.70
N THR A 255 -13.38 20.35 -29.64
CA THR A 255 -12.42 20.61 -28.55
C THR A 255 -11.00 20.35 -29.04
N ASP A 256 -10.14 21.37 -28.99
CA ASP A 256 -8.75 21.26 -29.41
C ASP A 256 -7.91 20.46 -28.40
N THR A 257 -6.87 19.80 -28.88
CA THR A 257 -5.84 19.21 -28.01
C THR A 257 -4.83 20.28 -27.62
N GLY A 258 -4.28 20.22 -26.41
CA GLY A 258 -3.26 21.15 -25.94
C GLY A 258 -3.43 21.52 -24.47
N ARG A 259 -2.83 22.64 -24.08
CA ARG A 259 -2.86 23.11 -22.69
C ARG A 259 -4.04 24.04 -22.46
N TYR A 260 -4.72 23.82 -21.36
CA TYR A 260 -5.83 24.62 -20.88
C TYR A 260 -5.52 25.17 -19.49
N ARG A 261 -6.18 26.27 -19.14
CA ARG A 261 -6.14 26.86 -17.81
C ARG A 261 -7.54 27.34 -17.45
N VAL A 262 -8.00 27.00 -16.26
CA VAL A 262 -9.23 27.55 -15.69
C VAL A 262 -8.86 28.55 -14.59
N ASP A 263 -9.36 29.76 -14.71
CA ASP A 263 -9.23 30.82 -13.70
C ASP A 263 -10.60 31.01 -13.03
N VAL A 264 -10.64 30.98 -11.70
CA VAL A 264 -11.88 31.14 -10.92
C VAL A 264 -11.84 32.43 -10.13
N TYR A 265 -12.90 33.21 -10.22
CA TYR A 265 -13.06 34.52 -9.62
C TYR A 265 -14.24 34.53 -8.65
N ILE A 266 -14.07 35.20 -7.50
CA ILE A 266 -15.15 35.51 -6.56
C ILE A 266 -15.24 37.04 -6.47
N GLU A 267 -16.40 37.60 -6.79
CA GLU A 267 -16.60 39.08 -6.85
C GLU A 267 -15.47 39.79 -7.64
N ASP A 268 -15.17 39.31 -8.85
CA ASP A 268 -14.13 39.84 -9.75
C ASP A 268 -12.68 39.73 -9.22
N THR A 269 -12.47 39.06 -8.08
CA THR A 269 -11.13 38.78 -7.54
C THR A 269 -10.73 37.36 -7.89
N LEU A 270 -9.58 37.20 -8.55
CA LEU A 270 -9.03 35.87 -8.84
C LEU A 270 -8.82 35.12 -7.52
N PHE A 271 -9.54 34.02 -7.37
CA PHE A 271 -9.47 33.12 -6.22
C PHE A 271 -8.32 32.13 -6.41
N ASP A 272 -8.36 31.38 -7.51
CA ASP A 272 -7.36 30.35 -7.83
C ASP A 272 -7.36 30.04 -9.34
N SER A 273 -6.32 29.36 -9.80
CA SER A 273 -6.13 28.95 -11.20
C SER A 273 -5.58 27.54 -11.27
N GLU A 274 -6.11 26.72 -12.17
CA GLU A 274 -5.61 25.35 -12.41
C GLU A 274 -5.32 25.10 -13.88
N ASN A 275 -4.21 24.41 -14.17
CA ASN A 275 -3.82 24.04 -15.53
C ASN A 275 -4.11 22.57 -15.78
N PHE A 276 -4.48 22.22 -17.01
CA PHE A 276 -4.62 20.84 -17.44
C PHE A 276 -4.27 20.69 -18.92
N THR A 277 -4.12 19.44 -19.38
CA THR A 277 -3.79 19.15 -20.79
C THR A 277 -4.79 18.18 -21.40
N ILE A 278 -5.21 18.43 -22.64
CA ILE A 278 -5.92 17.46 -23.47
C ILE A 278 -4.94 16.86 -24.46
N THR A 279 -4.77 15.55 -24.43
CA THR A 279 -3.90 14.81 -25.35
C THR A 279 -4.67 14.18 -26.49
N GLU A 280 -3.99 13.95 -27.61
CA GLU A 280 -4.53 13.14 -28.71
C GLU A 280 -4.84 11.72 -28.24
N PRO A 281 -5.80 11.02 -28.86
CA PRO A 281 -6.10 9.64 -28.53
C PRO A 281 -4.88 8.74 -28.72
N ASP A 282 -4.62 7.82 -27.78
CA ASP A 282 -3.60 6.80 -28.00
C ASP A 282 -4.10 5.84 -29.09
N PRO A 283 -3.43 5.73 -30.25
CA PRO A 283 -3.87 4.81 -31.31
C PRO A 283 -3.84 3.32 -30.89
N GLY A 284 -3.35 3.01 -29.69
CA GLY A 284 -3.27 1.66 -29.13
C GLY A 284 -4.21 1.34 -27.95
N SER A 285 -5.06 2.28 -27.49
CA SER A 285 -6.07 2.05 -26.44
C SER A 285 -7.31 1.28 -26.93
#